data_AF-A0A1B6NRV3-F1
#
_entry.id   AF-A0A1B6NRV3-F1
#
_cell.length_a   1.000
_cell.length_b   1.000
_cell.length_c   1.000
_cell.angle_alpha   90.00
_cell.angle_beta   90.00
_cell.angle_gamma   90.00
#
_symmetry.space_group_name_H-M   'P 1'
#
loop_
_entity.id
_entity.type
_entity.pdbx_description
1 polymer ?
#
loop_
_entity_poly.entity_id
_entity_poly.type
_entity_poly.pdbx_seq_one_letter_code
_entity_poly.pdbx_strand_id
1 'polypeptide(L)'
;MQGDDFTGSRTIIKQCMQTNAVRAIGNIVCDNTLNKQHSIINHGIQAAVCVPVCLDEKPIGVLYADSVLGRRYFTQTDIEFATSLANMISMRLLFHTIEHKLSLIS
;
A
#
# COMPACT_ATOMS: atom_id res chain seq x y z
N MET A 1 -5.53 -8.91 -18.18
CA MET A 1 -6.65 -8.43 -17.34
C MET A 1 -6.49 -6.92 -17.21
N GLN A 2 -7.33 -6.14 -17.89
CA GLN A 2 -7.39 -4.68 -17.72
C GLN A 2 -7.80 -4.40 -16.27
N GLY A 3 -6.98 -3.63 -15.55
CA GLY A 3 -7.19 -3.31 -14.14
C GLY A 3 -8.19 -2.17 -13.95
N ASP A 4 -9.34 -2.24 -14.61
CA ASP A 4 -10.31 -1.13 -14.69
C ASP A 4 -11.22 -1.00 -13.47
N ASP A 5 -11.27 -2.01 -12.59
CA ASP A 5 -12.11 -1.97 -11.37
C ASP A 5 -11.33 -1.61 -10.08
N PHE A 6 -10.09 -1.12 -10.17
CA PHE A 6 -9.36 -0.70 -8.97
C PHE A 6 -9.76 0.72 -8.55
N THR A 7 -10.48 0.79 -7.44
CA THR A 7 -11.04 2.04 -6.88
C THR A 7 -10.14 2.75 -5.87
N GLY A 8 -8.92 2.26 -5.62
CA GLY A 8 -7.98 2.89 -4.70
C GLY A 8 -7.09 3.95 -5.35
N SER A 9 -6.33 4.67 -4.52
CA SER A 9 -5.44 5.74 -4.97
C SER A 9 -4.14 5.22 -5.59
N ARG A 10 -4.09 5.18 -6.93
CA ARG A 10 -2.87 4.85 -7.68
C ARG A 10 -1.70 5.78 -7.37
N THR A 11 -1.98 7.05 -7.05
CA THR A 11 -0.93 8.01 -6.67
C THR A 11 -0.25 7.63 -5.37
N ILE A 12 -1.02 7.27 -4.34
CA ILE A 12 -0.47 6.88 -3.02
C ILE A 12 0.34 5.59 -3.16
N ILE A 13 -0.17 4.62 -3.92
CA ILE A 13 0.53 3.37 -4.21
C ILE A 13 1.86 3.64 -4.91
N LYS A 14 1.85 4.46 -5.97
CA LYS A 14 3.06 4.81 -6.72
C LYS A 14 4.10 5.49 -5.81
N GLN A 15 3.67 6.43 -4.97
CA GLN A 15 4.57 7.10 -4.04
C GLN A 15 5.16 6.13 -3.01
N CYS A 16 4.35 5.27 -2.41
CA CYS A 16 4.80 4.25 -1.46
C CYS A 16 5.86 3.32 -2.10
N MET A 17 5.58 2.82 -3.31
CA MET A 17 6.53 1.99 -4.07
C MET A 17 7.83 2.73 -4.41
N GLN A 18 7.75 4.01 -4.78
CA GLN A 18 8.92 4.81 -5.16
C GLN A 18 9.81 5.19 -3.97
N THR A 19 9.20 5.51 -2.82
CA THR A 19 9.95 5.92 -1.62
C THR A 19 10.31 4.75 -0.72
N ASN A 20 9.78 3.55 -0.99
CA ASN A 20 9.88 2.38 -0.11
C ASN A 20 9.55 2.73 1.36
N ALA A 21 8.48 3.50 1.56
CA ALA A 21 8.15 4.06 2.86
C ALA A 21 6.64 4.12 3.04
N VAL A 22 6.21 3.90 4.28
CA VAL A 22 4.81 3.97 4.70
C VAL A 22 4.23 5.34 4.37
N ARG A 23 2.99 5.34 3.84
CA ARG A 23 2.20 6.56 3.60
C ARG A 23 0.87 6.43 4.33
N ALA A 24 0.70 7.21 5.39
CA ALA A 24 -0.55 7.29 6.12
C ALA A 24 -1.06 8.74 6.07
N ILE A 25 -2.26 8.93 5.55
CA ILE A 25 -2.90 10.24 5.40
C ILE A 25 -4.27 10.15 6.04
N GLY A 26 -4.47 10.90 7.14
CA GLY A 26 -5.75 10.92 7.87
C GLY A 26 -6.76 11.95 7.37
N ASN A 27 -6.31 12.89 6.54
CA ASN A 27 -7.17 13.89 5.92
C ASN A 27 -6.56 14.37 4.59
N ILE A 28 -6.97 13.73 3.49
CA ILE A 28 -6.42 14.01 2.16
C ILE A 28 -6.77 15.42 1.66
N VAL A 29 -7.88 16.01 2.12
CA VAL A 29 -8.30 17.38 1.74
C VAL A 29 -7.28 18.43 2.19
N CYS A 30 -6.63 18.22 3.34
CA CYS A 30 -5.60 19.11 3.87
C CYS A 30 -4.23 18.93 3.22
N ASP A 31 -4.04 17.90 2.39
CA ASP A 31 -2.79 17.67 1.68
C ASP A 31 -2.85 18.31 0.29
N ASN A 32 -2.18 19.46 0.13
CA ASN A 32 -2.14 20.23 -1.10
C ASN A 32 -1.54 19.49 -2.31
N THR A 33 -0.81 18.40 -2.09
CA THR A 33 -0.18 17.60 -3.15
C THR A 33 -1.08 16.47 -3.64
N LEU A 34 -1.99 16.00 -2.78
CA LEU A 34 -2.86 14.85 -3.02
C LEU A 34 -4.31 15.25 -3.32
N ASN A 35 -4.80 16.36 -2.79
CA ASN A 35 -6.17 16.84 -3.00
C ASN A 35 -6.51 17.21 -4.46
N LYS A 36 -5.51 17.33 -5.34
CA LYS A 36 -5.67 17.60 -6.78
C LYS A 36 -5.56 16.34 -7.66
N GLN A 37 -5.32 15.17 -7.09
CA GLN A 37 -5.04 13.95 -7.85
C GLN A 37 -6.34 13.28 -8.30
N HIS A 38 -6.41 12.96 -9.60
CA HIS A 38 -7.64 12.45 -10.25
C HIS A 38 -8.15 11.15 -9.60
N SER A 39 -7.26 10.24 -9.18
CA SER A 39 -7.64 8.99 -8.51
C SER A 39 -8.19 9.17 -7.09
N ILE A 40 -7.85 10.27 -6.43
CA ILE A 40 -8.32 10.59 -5.07
C ILE A 40 -9.69 11.27 -5.15
N ILE A 41 -9.82 12.22 -6.08
CA ILE A 41 -11.06 12.95 -6.33
C ILE A 41 -12.15 12.00 -6.87
N ASN A 42 -11.84 11.19 -7.88
CA ASN A 42 -12.84 10.33 -8.52
C ASN A 42 -13.38 9.22 -7.60
N HIS A 43 -12.60 8.80 -6.60
CA HIS A 43 -13.00 7.74 -5.68
C HIS A 43 -13.39 8.26 -4.28
N GLY A 44 -13.42 9.58 -4.06
CA GLY A 44 -13.88 10.19 -2.81
C GLY A 44 -13.03 9.85 -1.58
N ILE A 45 -11.77 9.49 -1.78
CA ILE A 45 -10.87 8.99 -0.72
C ILE A 45 -10.60 10.11 0.29
N GLN A 46 -10.92 9.88 1.56
CA GLN A 46 -10.74 10.85 2.66
C GLN A 46 -9.51 10.56 3.49
N ALA A 47 -9.19 9.27 3.65
CA ALA A 47 -8.02 8.79 4.36
C ALA A 47 -7.48 7.52 3.71
N ALA A 48 -6.17 7.30 3.78
CA ALA A 48 -5.54 6.10 3.26
C ALA A 48 -4.28 5.73 4.05
N VAL A 49 -4.03 4.44 4.18
CA VAL A 49 -2.75 3.86 4.63
C VAL A 49 -2.23 2.94 3.54
N CYS A 50 -0.95 3.11 3.21
CA CYS A 50 -0.26 2.30 2.24
C CYS A 50 1.11 1.91 2.81
N VAL A 51 1.34 0.61 2.87
CA VAL A 51 2.53 -0.01 3.46
C VAL A 51 3.22 -0.84 2.37
N PRO A 52 4.53 -0.69 2.15
CA PRO A 52 5.23 -1.48 1.15
C PRO A 52 5.36 -2.94 1.59
N VAL A 53 5.29 -3.86 0.62
CA VAL A 53 5.62 -5.28 0.80
C VAL A 53 6.95 -5.52 0.08
N CYS A 54 7.96 -5.95 0.82
CA CYS A 54 9.35 -5.94 0.36
C CYS A 54 9.96 -7.33 0.33
N LEU A 55 10.72 -7.62 -0.72
CA LEU A 55 11.66 -8.74 -0.76
C LEU A 55 13.06 -8.17 -0.92
N ASP A 56 13.99 -8.57 -0.07
CA ASP A 56 15.39 -8.09 -0.09
C ASP A 56 15.48 -6.55 -0.18
N GLU A 57 14.78 -5.84 0.71
CA GLU A 57 14.68 -4.37 0.74
C GLU A 57 14.03 -3.71 -0.48
N LYS A 58 13.58 -4.49 -1.46
CA LYS A 58 12.92 -3.98 -2.67
C LYS A 58 11.39 -4.11 -2.54
N PRO A 59 10.63 -3.01 -2.67
CA PRO A 59 9.18 -3.09 -2.70
C PRO A 59 8.71 -3.81 -3.97
N ILE A 60 7.99 -4.91 -3.80
CA ILE A 60 7.40 -5.71 -4.89
C ILE A 60 5.89 -5.53 -5.00
N GLY A 61 5.28 -4.89 -4.00
CA GLY A 61 3.87 -4.58 -3.94
C GLY A 61 3.56 -3.70 -2.73
N VAL A 62 2.28 -3.48 -2.48
CA VAL A 62 1.81 -2.73 -1.31
C VAL A 62 0.62 -3.42 -0.66
N LEU A 63 0.51 -3.26 0.66
CA LEU A 63 -0.75 -3.42 1.38
C LEU A 63 -1.41 -2.03 1.45
N TYR A 64 -2.64 -1.92 0.96
CA TYR A 64 -3.36 -0.65 0.82
C TYR A 64 -4.73 -0.74 1.46
N ALA A 65 -5.10 0.27 2.22
CA ALA A 65 -6.45 0.45 2.73
C ALA A 65 -6.83 1.93 2.70
N ASP A 66 -8.08 2.21 2.37
CA ASP A 66 -8.64 3.55 2.39
C ASP A 66 -10.04 3.64 2.97
N SER A 67 -10.48 4.87 3.22
CA SER A 67 -11.84 5.19 3.64
C SER A 67 -12.39 6.32 2.78
N VAL A 68 -13.60 6.10 2.27
CA VAL A 68 -14.46 7.13 1.65
C VAL A 68 -15.42 7.76 2.69
N LEU A 69 -15.54 7.15 3.87
CA LEU A 69 -16.43 7.59 4.95
C LEU A 69 -15.66 8.44 5.96
N GLY A 70 -15.92 9.76 5.93
CA GLY A 70 -15.47 10.72 6.95
C GLY A 70 -13.94 10.86 7.08
N ARG A 71 -13.51 11.76 7.97
CA ARG A 71 -12.09 11.84 8.35
C ARG A 71 -11.78 10.68 9.29
N ARG A 72 -10.84 9.83 8.88
CA ARG A 72 -10.29 8.78 9.73
C ARG A 72 -8.79 8.96 9.84
N TYR A 73 -8.32 9.26 11.04
CA TYR A 73 -6.88 9.27 11.29
C TYR A 73 -6.43 7.83 11.57
N PHE A 74 -5.49 7.34 10.77
CA PHE A 74 -4.76 6.13 11.13
C PHE A 74 -3.82 6.48 12.27
N THR A 75 -3.99 5.80 13.40
CA THR A 75 -3.09 5.94 14.54
C THR A 75 -1.76 5.25 14.25
N GLN A 76 -0.74 5.55 15.05
CA GLN A 76 0.54 4.86 14.95
C GLN A 76 0.37 3.34 15.13
N THR A 77 -0.50 2.91 16.04
CA THR A 77 -0.82 1.49 16.25
C THR A 77 -1.45 0.83 15.02
N ASP A 78 -2.35 1.54 14.31
CA ASP A 78 -2.94 1.03 13.06
C ASP A 78 -1.86 0.83 11.98
N ILE A 79 -0.92 1.77 11.90
CA ILE A 79 0.20 1.74 10.96
C ILE A 79 1.14 0.57 11.27
N GLU A 80 1.51 0.40 12.55
CA GLU A 80 2.37 -0.70 13.01
C GLU A 80 1.73 -2.06 12.77
N PHE A 81 0.42 -2.16 13.00
CA PHE A 81 -0.35 -3.36 12.69
C PHE A 81 -0.31 -3.68 11.20
N ALA A 82 -0.63 -2.71 10.33
CA ALA A 82 -0.59 -2.90 8.89
C ALA A 82 0.83 -3.23 8.38
N THR A 83 1.86 -2.60 8.95
CA THR A 83 3.28 -2.90 8.65
C THR A 83 3.62 -4.34 9.03
N SER A 84 3.14 -4.81 10.18
CA SER A 84 3.37 -6.18 10.64
C SER A 84 2.71 -7.21 9.71
N LEU A 85 1.50 -6.92 9.21
CA LEU A 85 0.85 -7.73 8.18
C LEU A 85 1.65 -7.76 6.87
N ALA A 86 2.13 -6.60 6.40
CA ALA A 86 2.96 -6.50 5.20
C ALA A 86 4.27 -7.29 5.32
N ASN A 87 4.88 -7.29 6.50
CA ASN A 87 6.07 -8.10 6.80
C ASN A 87 5.79 -9.61 6.76
N MET A 88 4.63 -10.06 7.28
CA MET A 88 4.23 -11.47 7.18
C MET A 88 3.99 -11.90 5.73
N ILE A 89 3.36 -11.05 4.92
CA ILE A 89 3.18 -11.29 3.47
C ILE A 89 4.54 -11.40 2.79
N SER A 90 5.45 -10.47 3.10
CA SER A 90 6.82 -10.45 2.58
C SER A 90 7.55 -11.77 2.88
N MET A 91 7.49 -12.22 4.14
CA MET A 91 8.09 -13.49 4.56
C MET A 91 7.51 -14.68 3.79
N ARG A 92 6.18 -14.75 3.61
CA ARG A 92 5.56 -15.86 2.86
C ARG A 92 5.96 -15.85 1.38
N LEU A 93 6.04 -14.68 0.75
CA LEU A 93 6.48 -14.55 -0.64
C LEU A 93 7.95 -14.95 -0.81
N LEU A 94 8.80 -14.62 0.16
CA LEU A 94 10.20 -15.06 0.18
C LEU A 94 10.28 -16.59 0.24
N PHE A 95 9.57 -17.20 1.19
CA PHE A 95 9.54 -18.67 1.30
C PHE A 95 9.06 -19.32 0.01
N HIS A 96 7.95 -18.83 -0.56
CA HIS A 96 7.43 -19.34 -1.81
C HIS A 96 8.46 -19.25 -2.96
N THR A 97 9.21 -18.14 -3.02
CA THR A 97 10.27 -17.94 -4.03
C THR A 97 11.41 -18.94 -3.85
N ILE A 98 11.79 -19.24 -2.59
CA ILE A 98 12.83 -20.22 -2.28
C ILE A 98 12.37 -21.63 -2.66
N GLU A 99 11.17 -22.04 -2.24
CA GLU A 99 10.58 -23.35 -2.57
C GLU A 99 10.55 -23.58 -4.08
N HIS A 100 10.07 -22.58 -4.84
CA HIS A 100 9.99 -22.65 -6.30
C HIS A 100 11.37 -22.74 -6.97
N LYS A 101 12.40 -22.04 -6.45
CA LYS A 101 13.75 -22.13 -7.00
C LYS A 101 14.37 -23.51 -6.75
N LEU A 102 14.13 -24.11 -5.60
CA LEU A 102 14.63 -25.45 -5.28
C LEU A 102 14.01 -26.52 -6.18
N SER A 103 12.70 -26.43 -6.47
CA SER A 103 12.03 -27.39 -7.36
C SER A 103 12.48 -27.37 -8.81
N LEU A 104 13.19 -26.31 -9.24
CA LEU A 104 13.73 -26.22 -10.61
C LEU A 104 15.11 -26.85 -10.75
N ILE A 105 15.79 -27.17 -9.63
CA ILE A 105 17.16 -27.68 -9.60
C ILE A 105 17.20 -29.17 -9.22
N SER A 106 16.13 -29.69 -8.60
CA SER A 106 15.87 -31.13 -8.36
C SER A 106 15.29 -31.82 -9.58
#